data_AF-A0A2D9EUV1-F1
#
_entry.id   AF-A0A2D9EUV1-F1
#
_cell.length_a   1.000
_cell.length_b   1.000
_cell.length_c   1.000
_cell.angle_alpha   90.00
_cell.angle_beta   90.00
_cell.angle_gamma   90.00
#
_symmetry.space_group_name_H-M   'P 1'
#
loop_
_entity.id
_entity.type
_entity.pdbx_description
1 polymer ?
#
loop_
_entity_poly.entity_id
_entity_poly.type
_entity_poly.pdbx_seq_one_letter_code
_entity_poly.pdbx_strand_id
1 'polypeptide(L)' 'ELLAHIPMICKEKEIPFIYVEDQAYLAEAAGMPTGTRTAAIAVMDVSKDGAERFNEVKGHFETLSA' A
#
# COMPACT_ATOMS: atom_id res chain seq x y z
N GLU A 1 12.25 -7.98 -10.52
CA GLU A 1 11.36 -8.62 -11.51
C GLU A 1 9.98 -8.99 -10.96
N LEU A 2 9.88 -9.50 -9.73
CA LEU A 2 8.63 -10.02 -9.13
C LEU A 2 7.40 -9.11 -9.14
N LEU A 3 7.52 -7.77 -9.13
CA LEU A 3 6.37 -6.85 -8.99
C LEU A 3 6.21 -5.83 -10.12
N ALA A 4 6.93 -5.97 -11.24
CA ALA A 4 6.87 -4.97 -12.32
C ALA A 4 5.46 -4.75 -12.90
N HIS A 5 4.59 -5.76 -12.78
CA HIS A 5 3.22 -5.73 -13.28
C HIS A 5 2.21 -5.10 -12.31
N ILE A 6 2.52 -5.02 -11.00
CA ILE A 6 1.57 -4.52 -10.00
C ILE A 6 1.20 -3.04 -10.25
N PRO A 7 2.16 -2.11 -10.43
CA PRO A 7 1.81 -0.71 -10.71
C PRO A 7 0.99 -0.55 -12.01
N MET A 8 1.23 -1.38 -13.02
CA MET A 8 0.49 -1.36 -14.28
C MET A 8 -0.97 -1.77 -14.05
N ILE A 9 -1.21 -2.90 -13.39
CA ILE A 9 -2.56 -3.40 -13.08
C ILE A 9 -3.32 -2.42 -12.19
N CYS A 10 -2.67 -1.87 -11.16
CA CYS A 10 -3.30 -0.88 -10.28
C CYS A 10 -3.76 0.37 -11.05
N LYS A 11 -2.96 0.86 -12.01
CA LYS A 11 -3.37 1.97 -12.88
C LYS A 11 -4.55 1.61 -13.77
N GLU A 12 -4.52 0.45 -14.43
CA GLU A 12 -5.60 0.00 -15.33
C GLU A 12 -6.93 -0.23 -14.60
N LYS A 13 -6.87 -0.63 -13.33
CA LYS A 13 -8.04 -0.92 -12.49
C LYS A 13 -8.42 0.23 -11.57
N GLU A 14 -7.76 1.38 -11.69
CA GLU A 14 -7.97 2.56 -10.84
C GLU A 14 -7.83 2.25 -9.33
N ILE A 15 -6.93 1.33 -8.98
CA ILE A 15 -6.61 0.97 -7.60
C ILE A 15 -5.50 1.90 -7.10
N PRO A 16 -5.74 2.71 -6.06
CA PRO A 16 -4.71 3.56 -5.46
C PRO A 16 -3.56 2.73 -4.91
N PHE A 17 -2.32 3.15 -5.18
CA PHE A 17 -1.14 2.52 -4.62
C PHE A 17 -0.06 3.55 -4.33
N ILE A 18 0.74 3.28 -3.29
CA ILE A 18 1.89 4.10 -2.92
C ILE A 18 3.13 3.24 -2.79
N TYR A 19 4.29 3.83 -3.01
CA TYR A 19 5.56 3.16 -2.75
C TYR A 19 6.01 3.43 -1.32
N VAL A 20 6.71 2.45 -0.75
CA VAL A 20 7.40 2.55 0.53
C VAL A 20 8.86 2.17 0.32
N GLU A 21 9.75 2.76 1.12
CA GLU A 21 11.20 2.62 0.92
C GLU A 21 11.75 1.28 1.43
N ASP A 22 11.10 0.67 2.44
CA ASP A 22 11.63 -0.51 3.13
C ASP A 22 10.59 -1.66 3.22
N GLN A 23 11.02 -2.86 2.80
CA GLN A 23 10.19 -4.06 2.76
C GLN A 23 9.98 -4.72 4.13
N ALA A 24 10.92 -4.56 5.05
CA ALA A 24 10.80 -5.05 6.42
C ALA A 24 9.85 -4.15 7.21
N TYR A 25 9.94 -2.83 7.03
CA TYR A 25 8.98 -1.86 7.57
C TYR A 25 7.55 -2.20 7.13
N LEU A 26 7.35 -2.47 5.83
CA LEU A 26 6.02 -2.82 5.32
C LEU A 26 5.48 -4.13 5.93
N ALA A 27 6.34 -5.15 6.06
CA ALA A 27 5.96 -6.44 6.63
C ALA A 27 5.61 -6.31 8.12
N GLU A 28 6.41 -5.56 8.87
CA GLU A 28 6.17 -5.30 10.29
C GLU A 28 4.87 -4.52 10.51
N ALA A 29 4.64 -3.46 9.74
CA ALA A 29 3.41 -2.67 9.78
C ALA A 29 2.16 -3.50 9.42
N ALA A 30 2.32 -4.53 8.59
CA ALA A 30 1.26 -5.48 8.23
C ALA A 30 1.07 -6.62 9.28
N GLY A 31 1.80 -6.59 10.39
CA GLY A 31 1.71 -7.59 11.45
C GLY A 31 2.35 -8.93 11.12
N MET A 32 3.26 -8.98 10.15
CA MET A 32 3.99 -10.21 9.81
C MET A 32 5.09 -10.51 10.85
N PRO A 33 5.53 -11.78 10.98
CA PRO A 33 6.57 -12.14 11.94
C PRO A 33 7.87 -11.35 11.72
N THR A 34 8.57 -11.03 12.82
CA THR A 34 9.86 -10.32 12.78
C THR A 34 10.85 -11.01 11.85
N GLY A 35 11.51 -10.24 10.98
CA GLY A 35 12.43 -10.75 9.95
C GLY A 35 11.78 -11.11 8.63
N THR A 36 10.43 -11.05 8.53
CA THR A 36 9.72 -11.17 7.26
C THR A 36 9.97 -9.93 6.40
N ARG A 37 10.13 -10.12 5.09
CA ARG A 37 10.16 -9.05 4.10
C ARG A 37 9.02 -9.27 3.12
N THR A 38 8.26 -8.22 2.84
CA THR A 38 7.20 -8.25 1.83
C THR A 38 7.44 -7.17 0.80
N ALA A 39 7.21 -7.52 -0.45
CA ALA A 39 7.44 -6.60 -1.55
C ALA A 39 6.20 -5.73 -1.84
N ALA A 40 4.99 -6.17 -1.42
CA ALA A 40 3.75 -5.42 -1.56
C ALA A 40 2.70 -5.90 -0.53
N ILE A 41 1.78 -5.02 -0.15
CA ILE A 41 0.61 -5.32 0.68
C ILE A 41 -0.61 -4.68 0.02
N ALA A 42 -1.71 -5.42 -0.02
CA ALA A 42 -3.01 -4.91 -0.45
C ALA A 42 -3.93 -4.77 0.76
N VAL A 43 -4.48 -3.57 0.97
CA VAL A 43 -5.49 -3.32 1.98
C VAL A 43 -6.85 -3.68 1.38
N MET A 44 -7.48 -4.74 1.90
CA MET A 44 -8.73 -5.28 1.36
C MET A 44 -9.97 -4.70 2.04
N ASP A 45 -9.85 -4.34 3.32
CA ASP A 45 -10.94 -3.75 4.11
C ASP A 45 -10.34 -2.79 5.14
N VAL A 46 -11.10 -1.74 5.46
CA VAL A 46 -10.71 -0.72 6.43
C VAL A 46 -11.87 -0.54 7.41
N SER A 47 -11.60 -0.81 8.69
CA SER A 47 -12.59 -0.62 9.74
C SER A 47 -12.93 0.87 9.89
N LYS A 48 -14.09 1.15 10.52
CA LYS A 48 -14.52 2.54 10.78
C LYS A 48 -13.46 3.36 11.50
N ASP A 49 -12.77 2.75 12.46
CA ASP A 49 -11.73 3.41 13.26
C ASP A 49 -10.48 3.75 12.42
N GLY A 50 -10.23 3.00 11.34
CA GLY A 50 -9.13 3.24 10.41
C GLY A 50 -9.47 4.17 9.23
N ALA A 51 -10.75 4.52 9.07
CA ALA A 51 -11.23 5.21 7.87
C ALA A 51 -10.65 6.62 7.71
N GLU A 52 -10.50 7.37 8.81
CA GLU A 52 -9.90 8.71 8.78
C GLU A 52 -8.46 8.68 8.28
N ARG A 53 -7.66 7.76 8.84
CA ARG A 53 -6.25 7.62 8.46
C ARG A 53 -6.10 7.13 7.01
N PHE A 54 -6.96 6.22 6.58
CA PHE A 54 -6.99 5.78 5.20
C PHE A 54 -7.30 6.92 4.22
N ASN A 55 -8.30 7.76 4.54
CA ASN A 55 -8.66 8.90 3.70
C ASN A 55 -7.54 9.95 3.59
N GLU A 56 -6.79 10.18 4.67
CA GLU A 56 -5.61 11.05 4.64
C GLU A 56 -4.54 10.52 3.68
N VAL A 57 -4.20 9.22 3.79
CA VAL A 57 -3.23 8.57 2.89
C VAL A 57 -3.72 8.59 1.44
N LYS A 58 -5.02 8.36 1.22
CA LYS A 58 -5.64 8.46 -0.10
C LYS A 58 -5.51 9.88 -0.68
N GLY A 59 -5.73 10.92 0.12
CA GLY A 59 -5.55 12.31 -0.33
C GLY A 59 -4.10 12.64 -0.70
N HIS A 60 -3.13 12.08 0.02
CA HIS A 60 -1.72 12.20 -0.37
C HIS A 60 -1.42 11.50 -1.70
N PHE A 61 -1.96 10.31 -1.93
CA PHE A 61 -1.85 9.63 -3.22
C PHE A 61 -2.41 10.50 -4.36
N GLU A 62 -3.60 11.06 -4.19
CA GLU A 62 -4.24 11.92 -5.19
C GLU A 62 -3.35 13.13 -5.54
N THR A 63 -2.74 13.76 -4.54
CA THR A 63 -1.82 14.90 -4.73
C THR A 63 -0.54 14.51 -5.48
N LEU A 64 -0.01 13.31 -5.23
CA LEU A 64 1.20 12.81 -5.89
C LEU A 64 0.94 12.28 -7.32
N SER A 65 -0.32 11.93 -7.61
CA SER A 65 -0.77 11.41 -8.91
C SER A 65 -1.26 12.49 -9.89
N ALA A 66 -1.44 13.73 -9.42
CA ALA A 66 -1.83 14.90 -10.21
C ALA A 66 -0.63 15.52 -10.95
#